data_AF-A0A6L6TB73-F1
#
_entry.id   AF-A0A6L6TB73-F1
#
_cell.length_a   1.000
_cell.length_b   1.000
_cell.length_c   1.000
_cell.angle_alpha   90.00
_cell.angle_beta   90.00
_cell.angle_gamma   90.00
#
_symmetry.space_group_name_H-M   'P 1'
#
loop_
_entity.id
_entity.type
_entity.pdbx_description
1 polymer ?
#
loop_
_entity_poly.entity_id
_entity_poly.type
_entity_poly.pdbx_seq_one_letter_code
_entity_poly.pdbx_strand_id
1 'polypeptide(L)'
;MTLQERFALIRSRQAHFAWGDIYTPSILAVPREAPKGSRISRMNSRKLGRAIHSLSTPEAVFAQLALFHPQLLDIHEQKMLWPYHAPHPLHGHPLTKGHFSHPVTGTMEIAKQIGFKHHQVVITTKAGSRQRMPFPYQGDLLLYLMGSDGKPYAVNWTVKDQAHAFSERRYSAAKTPNQQKKDRDHAELRTALEQLHYASGGIRTVQMSLDRLDPIVMGNLDLLFPMHGLPLTHDPELLREFSAEIEGAVHAGALIHPIIYRYAARWGKRDQFIAKVYQDIWDRKLPVNFFKPILIDHPLDTDGGDLLAAYGKFFLEIEP
;
A
#
# COMPACT_ATOMS: atom_id res chain seq x y z
N MET A 1 -21.24 13.83 -7.05
CA MET A 1 -20.43 14.70 -6.20
C MET A 1 -19.80 15.78 -7.05
N THR A 2 -20.04 17.05 -6.72
CA THR A 2 -19.41 18.21 -7.36
C THR A 2 -17.93 18.30 -6.97
N LEU A 3 -17.13 19.09 -7.70
CA LEU A 3 -15.73 19.32 -7.33
C LEU A 3 -15.58 20.03 -5.97
N GLN A 4 -16.51 20.93 -5.63
CA GLN A 4 -16.52 21.60 -4.33
C GLN A 4 -16.82 20.62 -3.19
N GLU A 5 -17.82 19.74 -3.36
CA GLU A 5 -18.11 18.68 -2.38
C GLU A 5 -16.91 17.75 -2.18
N ARG A 6 -16.26 17.35 -3.28
CA ARG A 6 -15.06 16.50 -3.23
C ARG A 6 -13.91 17.19 -2.50
N PHE A 7 -13.66 18.47 -2.79
CA PHE A 7 -12.66 19.25 -2.09
C PHE A 7 -12.94 19.30 -0.59
N ALA A 8 -14.18 19.61 -0.20
CA ALA A 8 -14.58 19.69 1.20
C ALA A 8 -14.39 18.35 1.92
N LEU A 9 -14.73 17.23 1.27
CA LEU A 9 -14.58 15.89 1.81
C LEU A 9 -13.11 15.49 2.01
N ILE A 10 -12.24 15.81 1.05
CA ILE A 10 -10.80 15.55 1.20
C ILE A 10 -10.25 16.35 2.37
N ARG A 11 -10.60 17.64 2.46
CA ARG A 11 -10.14 18.51 3.54
C ARG A 11 -10.61 18.04 4.91
N SER A 12 -11.87 17.62 5.06
CA SER A 12 -12.40 17.16 6.34
C SER A 12 -11.70 15.87 6.83
N ARG A 13 -11.30 14.98 5.92
CA ARG A 13 -10.59 13.73 6.25
C ARG A 13 -9.11 13.92 6.52
N GLN A 14 -8.45 14.84 5.80
CA GLN A 14 -6.99 14.87 5.72
C GLN A 14 -6.34 16.08 6.41
N ALA A 15 -7.09 17.16 6.68
CA ALA A 15 -6.49 18.35 7.30
C ALA A 15 -5.96 18.08 8.72
N HIS A 16 -6.63 17.18 9.44
CA HIS A 16 -6.26 16.71 10.77
C HIS A 16 -6.37 15.18 10.80
N PHE A 17 -5.65 14.52 9.88
CA PHE A 17 -5.69 13.06 9.80
C PHE A 17 -5.23 12.43 11.11
N ALA A 18 -5.77 11.25 11.40
CA ALA A 18 -5.36 10.42 12.51
C ALA A 18 -4.49 9.24 12.02
N TRP A 19 -3.71 8.67 12.93
CA TRP A 19 -2.82 7.53 12.66
C TRP A 19 -3.53 6.19 12.92
N GLY A 20 -3.02 5.12 12.31
CA GLY A 20 -3.43 3.75 12.64
C GLY A 20 -4.81 3.37 12.10
N ASP A 21 -5.59 2.68 12.94
CA ASP A 21 -6.89 2.10 12.61
C ASP A 21 -7.98 3.15 12.30
N ILE A 22 -7.81 4.37 12.80
CA ILE A 22 -8.71 5.51 12.57
C ILE A 22 -8.29 6.41 11.40
N TYR A 23 -7.20 6.09 10.69
CA TYR A 23 -6.83 6.82 9.47
C TYR A 23 -7.94 6.71 8.41
N THR A 24 -8.27 7.83 7.78
CA THR A 24 -9.27 7.89 6.70
C THR A 24 -8.66 8.49 5.44
N PRO A 25 -8.59 7.77 4.31
CA PRO A 25 -7.96 8.24 3.07
C PRO A 25 -8.75 9.38 2.41
N SER A 26 -8.12 10.14 1.51
CA SER A 26 -8.80 11.22 0.78
C SER A 26 -10.01 10.73 -0.03
N ILE A 27 -9.90 9.51 -0.58
CA ILE A 27 -10.91 8.88 -1.44
C ILE A 27 -11.14 7.49 -0.89
N LEU A 28 -12.40 7.13 -0.65
CA LEU A 28 -12.75 5.77 -0.29
C LEU A 28 -13.00 4.93 -1.55
N ALA A 29 -12.58 3.67 -1.50
CA ALA A 29 -12.93 2.63 -2.45
C ALA A 29 -14.42 2.23 -2.31
N VAL A 30 -15.33 3.16 -2.63
CA VAL A 30 -16.78 2.97 -2.63
C VAL A 30 -17.41 3.54 -3.91
N PRO A 31 -18.59 3.05 -4.31
CA PRO A 31 -19.33 3.64 -5.41
C PRO A 31 -19.53 5.15 -5.19
N ARG A 32 -19.49 5.93 -6.28
CA ARG A 32 -19.66 7.41 -6.31
C ARG A 32 -18.47 8.25 -5.81
N GLU A 33 -17.51 7.68 -5.08
CA GLU A 33 -16.24 8.35 -4.76
C GLU A 33 -15.12 7.93 -5.72
N ALA A 34 -15.02 6.63 -6.00
CA ALA A 34 -13.98 6.08 -6.85
C ALA A 34 -14.06 6.58 -8.31
N PRO A 35 -12.93 6.69 -9.02
CA PRO A 35 -12.91 7.05 -10.44
C PRO A 35 -13.79 6.13 -11.29
N LYS A 36 -14.48 6.66 -12.31
CA LYS A 36 -15.24 5.81 -13.24
C LYS A 36 -14.31 4.83 -13.95
N GLY A 37 -14.68 3.54 -13.96
CA GLY A 37 -13.93 2.46 -14.60
C GLY A 37 -12.80 1.87 -13.75
N SER A 38 -12.61 2.32 -12.50
CA SER A 38 -11.65 1.72 -11.57
C SER A 38 -12.11 0.36 -11.07
N ARG A 39 -11.16 -0.57 -10.91
CA ARG A 39 -11.35 -1.82 -10.16
C ARG A 39 -11.00 -1.57 -8.70
N ILE A 40 -11.99 -1.11 -7.93
CA ILE A 40 -11.80 -0.79 -6.52
C ILE A 40 -11.81 -2.03 -5.63
N SER A 41 -11.04 -2.00 -4.54
CA SER A 41 -11.02 -3.02 -3.51
C SER A 41 -10.97 -2.40 -2.12
N ARG A 42 -11.64 -3.05 -1.16
CA ARG A 42 -11.55 -2.76 0.27
C ARG A 42 -10.94 -3.97 0.95
N MET A 43 -9.69 -3.85 1.37
CA MET A 43 -8.92 -4.95 1.94
C MET A 43 -8.84 -4.79 3.44
N ASN A 44 -9.42 -5.71 4.21
CA ASN A 44 -9.38 -5.65 5.66
C ASN A 44 -7.98 -6.04 6.16
N SER A 45 -7.18 -5.06 6.55
CA SER A 45 -5.88 -5.28 7.17
C SER A 45 -6.06 -5.45 8.67
N ARG A 46 -5.88 -6.68 9.16
CA ARG A 46 -5.86 -6.97 10.60
C ARG A 46 -4.59 -6.42 11.25
N LYS A 47 -3.49 -6.33 10.49
CA LYS A 47 -2.25 -5.68 10.95
C LYS A 47 -2.46 -4.19 11.27
N LEU A 48 -3.25 -3.48 10.47
CA LEU A 48 -3.53 -2.05 10.69
C LEU A 48 -4.85 -1.79 11.42
N GLY A 49 -5.63 -2.82 11.73
CA GLY A 49 -6.94 -2.70 12.38
C GLY A 49 -8.02 -2.02 11.53
N ARG A 50 -7.82 -1.86 10.21
CA ARG A 50 -8.76 -1.14 9.32
C ARG A 50 -8.77 -1.67 7.89
N ALA A 51 -9.77 -1.21 7.13
CA ALA A 51 -9.80 -1.44 5.70
C ALA A 51 -8.84 -0.48 4.97
N ILE A 52 -8.04 -1.02 4.06
CA ILE A 52 -7.26 -0.25 3.07
C ILE A 52 -8.11 -0.08 1.82
N HIS A 53 -8.18 1.14 1.30
CA HIS A 53 -8.96 1.50 0.12
C HIS A 53 -8.09 1.63 -1.13
N SER A 54 -8.04 0.55 -1.93
CA SER A 54 -7.34 0.53 -3.21
C SER A 54 -8.28 0.93 -4.34
N LEU A 55 -7.81 1.83 -5.21
CA LEU A 55 -8.56 2.32 -6.38
C LEU A 55 -8.20 1.57 -7.67
N SER A 56 -7.32 0.57 -7.58
CA SER A 56 -6.96 -0.29 -8.71
C SER A 56 -6.44 -1.65 -8.22
N THR A 57 -6.40 -2.64 -9.13
CA THR A 57 -5.79 -3.95 -8.85
C THR A 57 -4.30 -3.84 -8.50
N PRO A 58 -3.46 -3.06 -9.22
CA PRO A 58 -2.08 -2.84 -8.82
C PRO A 58 -1.95 -2.29 -7.38
N GLU A 59 -2.75 -1.31 -7.00
CA GLU A 59 -2.72 -0.76 -5.63
C GLU A 59 -3.08 -1.82 -4.57
N ALA A 60 -3.98 -2.74 -4.89
CA ALA A 60 -4.34 -3.83 -3.99
C ALA A 60 -3.15 -4.77 -3.75
N VAL A 61 -2.51 -5.21 -4.84
CA VAL A 61 -1.34 -6.10 -4.78
C VAL A 61 -0.16 -5.44 -4.06
N PHE A 62 0.14 -4.18 -4.36
CA PHE A 62 1.25 -3.48 -3.68
C PHE A 62 0.95 -3.20 -2.21
N ALA A 63 -0.30 -2.96 -1.82
CA ALA A 63 -0.64 -2.88 -0.40
C ALA A 63 -0.46 -4.23 0.31
N GLN A 64 -0.79 -5.37 -0.31
CA GLN A 64 -0.51 -6.69 0.25
C GLN A 64 1.00 -6.93 0.42
N LEU A 65 1.80 -6.59 -0.60
CA LEU A 65 3.26 -6.65 -0.53
C LEU A 65 3.81 -5.78 0.61
N ALA A 66 3.28 -4.56 0.76
CA ALA A 66 3.69 -3.67 1.84
C ALA A 66 3.36 -4.26 3.23
N LEU A 67 2.14 -4.80 3.40
CA LEU A 67 1.70 -5.38 4.67
C LEU A 67 2.51 -6.61 5.09
N PHE A 68 3.04 -7.37 4.13
CA PHE A 68 3.94 -8.50 4.38
C PHE A 68 5.27 -8.07 5.01
N HIS A 69 5.69 -6.80 4.86
CA HIS A 69 6.94 -6.32 5.45
C HIS A 69 6.84 -6.23 6.99
N PRO A 70 7.72 -6.91 7.76
CA PRO A 70 7.59 -6.99 9.21
C PRO A 70 7.71 -5.63 9.90
N GLN A 71 8.58 -4.75 9.41
CA GLN A 71 8.80 -3.42 9.97
C GLN A 71 7.78 -2.35 9.54
N LEU A 72 6.77 -2.71 8.76
CA LEU A 72 5.72 -1.77 8.39
C LEU A 72 4.89 -1.36 9.62
N LEU A 73 4.79 -0.05 9.86
CA LEU A 73 4.03 0.56 10.94
C LEU A 73 2.61 0.95 10.51
N ASP A 74 2.48 1.62 9.36
CA ASP A 74 1.19 2.09 8.82
C ASP A 74 1.31 2.33 7.30
N ILE A 75 0.17 2.44 6.60
CA ILE A 75 0.06 2.77 5.18
C ILE A 75 -0.96 3.88 5.02
N HIS A 76 -0.60 5.08 4.62
CA HIS A 76 -1.60 6.08 4.27
C HIS A 76 -1.89 6.01 2.78
N GLU A 77 -2.91 5.24 2.40
CA GLU A 77 -3.42 5.21 1.03
C GLU A 77 -4.16 6.50 0.69
N GLN A 78 -4.10 6.92 -0.58
CA GLN A 78 -4.78 8.11 -1.09
C GLN A 78 -4.52 9.35 -0.25
N LYS A 79 -3.31 9.50 0.30
CA LYS A 79 -2.96 10.61 1.17
C LYS A 79 -2.96 11.91 0.38
N MET A 80 -3.53 12.96 0.95
CA MET A 80 -3.52 14.29 0.37
C MET A 80 -2.10 14.84 0.29
N LEU A 81 -1.68 15.24 -0.91
CA LEU A 81 -0.51 16.10 -1.09
C LEU A 81 -0.93 17.53 -0.76
N TRP A 82 -0.21 18.17 0.15
CA TRP A 82 -0.58 19.49 0.64
C TRP A 82 -0.35 20.57 -0.41
N PRO A 83 -1.36 21.38 -0.76
CA PRO A 83 -1.18 22.48 -1.71
C PRO A 83 -0.21 23.56 -1.26
N TYR A 84 -0.08 23.71 0.06
CA TYR A 84 0.77 24.69 0.72
C TYR A 84 1.80 23.96 1.59
N HIS A 85 2.83 24.68 2.04
CA HIS A 85 3.82 24.16 2.96
C HIS A 85 3.14 23.50 4.18
N ALA A 86 3.57 22.29 4.52
CA ALA A 86 2.94 21.48 5.56
C ALA A 86 3.99 20.73 6.38
N PRO A 87 3.67 20.33 7.62
CA PRO A 87 4.52 19.44 8.41
C PRO A 87 4.85 18.15 7.65
N HIS A 88 5.98 17.54 7.98
CA HIS A 88 6.36 16.25 7.45
C HIS A 88 5.24 15.20 7.68
N PRO A 89 4.98 14.25 6.75
CA PRO A 89 3.95 13.23 6.92
C PRO A 89 4.03 12.40 8.21
N LEU A 90 5.22 12.18 8.75
CA LEU A 90 5.44 11.54 10.07
C LEU A 90 5.11 12.41 11.28
N HIS A 91 4.71 13.66 11.08
CA HIS A 91 4.36 14.56 12.17
C HIS A 91 3.20 13.99 12.98
N GLY A 92 3.32 14.05 14.31
CA GLY A 92 2.33 13.54 15.24
C GLY A 92 2.33 12.01 15.41
N HIS A 93 3.20 11.27 14.72
CA HIS A 93 3.35 9.84 14.97
C HIS A 93 3.89 9.60 16.40
N PRO A 94 3.35 8.64 17.18
CA PRO A 94 3.78 8.43 18.57
C PRO A 94 5.28 8.13 18.72
N LEU A 95 5.88 7.45 17.73
CA LEU A 95 7.29 7.06 17.72
C LEU A 95 8.23 8.16 17.16
N THR A 96 7.71 9.31 16.75
CA THR A 96 8.53 10.45 16.27
C THR A 96 8.57 11.60 17.26
N LYS A 97 8.09 11.40 18.50
CA LYS A 97 8.21 12.39 19.58
C LYS A 97 9.68 12.75 19.80
N GLY A 98 9.99 14.05 19.74
CA GLY A 98 11.35 14.58 19.88
C GLY A 98 12.17 14.57 18.59
N HIS A 99 11.62 14.06 17.47
CA HIS A 99 12.23 14.13 16.15
C HIS A 99 11.57 15.23 15.30
N PHE A 100 12.41 16.03 14.65
CA PHE A 100 11.98 17.18 13.84
C PHE A 100 12.36 16.95 12.38
N SER A 101 11.54 16.18 11.66
CA SER A 101 11.71 15.97 10.22
C SER A 101 11.43 17.26 9.44
N HIS A 102 12.13 17.43 8.31
CA HIS A 102 11.93 18.59 7.45
C HIS A 102 10.48 18.63 6.92
N PRO A 103 9.82 19.80 6.94
CA PRO A 103 8.49 19.92 6.37
C PRO A 103 8.49 19.67 4.85
N VAL A 104 7.30 19.44 4.29
CA VAL A 104 7.13 19.29 2.85
C VAL A 104 6.69 20.61 2.20
N THR A 105 7.31 20.94 1.07
CA THR A 105 6.96 22.08 0.22
C THR A 105 5.61 21.85 -0.44
N GLY A 106 4.74 22.85 -0.45
CA GLY A 106 3.40 22.74 -1.02
C GLY A 106 3.39 22.50 -2.54
N THR A 107 2.42 21.73 -3.04
CA THR A 107 2.32 21.41 -4.48
C THR A 107 2.11 22.64 -5.36
N MET A 108 1.54 23.73 -4.85
CA MET A 108 1.41 24.99 -5.61
C MET A 108 2.76 25.64 -5.90
N GLU A 109 3.66 25.62 -4.92
CA GLU A 109 4.99 26.21 -5.06
C GLU A 109 5.83 25.38 -6.04
N ILE A 110 5.83 24.06 -5.88
CA ILE A 110 6.50 23.13 -6.80
C ILE A 110 5.92 23.27 -8.21
N ALA A 111 4.60 23.34 -8.35
CA ALA A 111 3.95 23.52 -9.65
C ALA A 111 4.44 24.79 -10.36
N LYS A 112 4.62 25.90 -9.61
CA LYS A 112 5.20 27.14 -10.15
C LYS A 112 6.65 26.95 -10.60
N GLN A 113 7.46 26.24 -9.81
CA GLN A 113 8.88 25.98 -10.13
C GLN A 113 9.05 25.17 -11.42
N ILE A 114 8.23 24.13 -11.61
CA ILE A 114 8.35 23.23 -12.77
C ILE A 114 7.47 23.64 -13.96
N GLY A 115 6.79 24.79 -13.89
CA GLY A 115 5.89 25.26 -14.95
C GLY A 115 4.60 24.43 -15.13
N PHE A 116 4.19 23.69 -14.10
CA PHE A 116 2.96 22.89 -14.11
C PHE A 116 1.74 23.74 -13.74
N LYS A 117 0.67 23.65 -14.54
CA LYS A 117 -0.59 24.36 -14.26
C LYS A 117 -1.39 23.62 -13.20
N HIS A 118 -1.22 24.01 -11.94
CA HIS A 118 -1.94 23.42 -10.82
C HIS A 118 -3.46 23.57 -10.96
N HIS A 119 -4.18 22.48 -10.72
CA HIS A 119 -5.64 22.48 -10.77
C HIS A 119 -6.24 23.29 -9.61
N GLN A 120 -7.29 24.07 -9.88
CA GLN A 120 -7.98 24.89 -8.90
C GLN A 120 -9.48 24.62 -8.97
N VAL A 121 -10.14 24.69 -7.82
CA VAL A 121 -11.59 24.58 -7.65
C VAL A 121 -12.15 25.91 -7.16
N VAL A 122 -13.34 26.28 -7.66
CA VAL A 122 -14.07 27.43 -7.12
C VAL A 122 -14.93 26.96 -5.97
N ILE A 123 -14.78 27.58 -4.81
CA ILE A 123 -15.56 27.31 -3.60
C ILE A 123 -16.42 28.51 -3.30
N THR A 124 -17.72 28.27 -3.11
CA THR A 124 -18.63 29.27 -2.55
C THR A 124 -18.58 29.19 -1.03
N THR A 125 -18.17 30.27 -0.38
CA THR A 125 -18.12 30.37 1.08
C THR A 125 -19.51 30.48 1.69
N LYS A 126 -19.63 30.33 3.02
CA LYS A 126 -20.90 30.54 3.74
C LYS A 126 -21.49 31.94 3.55
N ALA A 127 -20.64 32.95 3.30
CA ALA A 127 -21.04 34.32 3.03
C ALA A 127 -21.42 34.57 1.55
N GLY A 128 -21.48 33.52 0.72
CA GLY A 128 -21.83 33.61 -0.70
C GLY A 128 -20.69 34.05 -1.63
N SER A 129 -19.51 34.40 -1.09
CA SER A 129 -18.36 34.81 -1.89
C SER A 129 -17.70 33.61 -2.58
N ARG A 130 -17.24 33.78 -3.82
CA ARG A 130 -16.59 32.72 -4.61
C ARG A 130 -15.07 32.90 -4.55
N GLN A 131 -14.36 31.87 -4.14
CA GLN A 131 -12.91 31.86 -4.03
C GLN A 131 -12.29 30.71 -4.83
N ARG A 132 -11.15 30.94 -5.47
CA ARG A 132 -10.38 29.89 -6.14
C ARG A 132 -9.39 29.29 -5.15
N MET A 133 -9.52 27.99 -4.91
CA MET A 133 -8.64 27.22 -4.03
C MET A 133 -7.87 26.17 -4.83
N PRO A 134 -6.60 25.90 -4.50
CA PRO A 134 -5.87 24.82 -5.15
C PRO A 134 -6.44 23.47 -4.77
N PHE A 135 -6.70 22.62 -5.76
CA PHE A 135 -7.28 21.31 -5.50
C PHE A 135 -6.21 20.34 -4.99
N PRO A 136 -6.40 19.69 -3.84
CA PRO A 136 -5.42 18.76 -3.30
C PRO A 136 -5.26 17.54 -4.22
N TYR A 137 -4.04 17.24 -4.61
CA TYR A 137 -3.72 15.97 -5.27
C TYR A 137 -3.65 14.84 -4.24
N GLN A 138 -3.75 13.59 -4.70
CA GLN A 138 -3.60 12.38 -3.88
C GLN A 138 -2.42 11.57 -4.42
N GLY A 139 -1.65 10.95 -3.51
CA GLY A 139 -0.68 9.91 -3.83
C GLY A 139 -1.30 8.52 -3.62
N ASP A 140 -0.66 7.46 -4.11
CA ASP A 140 -1.27 6.13 -4.11
C ASP A 140 -1.10 5.43 -2.74
N LEU A 141 0.15 5.13 -2.35
CA LEU A 141 0.47 4.49 -1.07
C LEU A 141 1.67 5.19 -0.40
N LEU A 142 1.46 5.84 0.74
CA LEU A 142 2.57 6.33 1.58
C LEU A 142 2.84 5.34 2.71
N LEU A 143 3.98 4.67 2.67
CA LEU A 143 4.37 3.66 3.65
C LEU A 143 5.14 4.31 4.80
N TYR A 144 4.89 3.84 6.02
CA TYR A 144 5.67 4.19 7.19
C TYR A 144 6.30 2.93 7.77
N LEU A 145 7.60 2.94 7.94
CA LEU A 145 8.39 1.78 8.36
C LEU A 145 9.28 2.14 9.53
N MET A 146 9.60 1.14 10.35
CA MET A 146 10.66 1.25 11.34
C MET A 146 12.02 1.05 10.69
N GLY A 147 12.91 2.03 10.84
CA GLY A 147 14.31 1.95 10.42
C GLY A 147 15.11 1.00 11.31
N SER A 148 16.23 0.52 10.80
CA SER A 148 17.16 -0.34 11.56
C SER A 148 17.80 0.39 12.75
N ASP A 149 17.86 1.72 12.72
CA ASP A 149 18.30 2.58 13.82
C ASP A 149 17.19 2.85 14.86
N GLY A 150 16.03 2.22 14.70
CA GLY A 150 14.86 2.39 15.56
C GLY A 150 14.08 3.68 15.31
N LYS A 151 14.37 4.43 14.24
CA LYS A 151 13.60 5.62 13.86
C LYS A 151 12.62 5.33 12.74
N PRO A 152 11.36 5.79 12.85
CA PRO A 152 10.42 5.69 11.74
C PRO A 152 10.85 6.56 10.56
N TYR A 153 10.69 6.02 9.35
CA TYR A 153 10.84 6.74 8.09
C TYR A 153 9.61 6.51 7.20
N ALA A 154 9.51 7.29 6.12
CA ALA A 154 8.43 7.16 5.15
C ALA A 154 8.97 6.94 3.74
N VAL A 155 8.24 6.16 2.94
CA VAL A 155 8.52 5.93 1.51
C VAL A 155 7.21 6.08 0.74
N ASN A 156 7.21 6.94 -0.28
CA ASN A 156 6.05 7.11 -1.15
C ASN A 156 6.11 6.11 -2.30
N TRP A 157 5.05 5.34 -2.52
CA TRP A 157 4.87 4.48 -3.67
C TRP A 157 3.82 5.09 -4.60
N THR A 158 4.25 5.37 -5.82
CA THR A 158 3.35 5.68 -6.95
C THR A 158 3.14 4.41 -7.75
N VAL A 159 1.88 4.05 -8.01
CA VAL A 159 1.50 2.73 -8.53
C VAL A 159 0.88 2.87 -9.92
N LYS A 160 1.33 2.02 -10.84
CA LYS A 160 0.75 1.86 -12.18
C LYS A 160 0.64 0.37 -12.53
N ASP A 161 -0.16 0.08 -13.55
CA ASP A 161 -0.26 -1.28 -14.09
C ASP A 161 1.04 -1.66 -14.83
N GLN A 162 1.56 -0.75 -15.64
CA GLN A 162 2.72 -0.99 -16.49
C GLN A 162 3.77 0.12 -16.29
N ALA A 163 5.05 -0.20 -16.42
CA ALA A 163 6.11 0.79 -16.27
C ALA A 163 6.00 1.95 -17.28
N HIS A 164 5.60 1.66 -18.53
CA HIS A 164 5.39 2.71 -19.55
C HIS A 164 4.20 3.63 -19.24
N ALA A 165 3.26 3.22 -18.38
CA ALA A 165 2.12 4.05 -17.97
C ALA A 165 2.52 5.18 -17.01
N PHE A 166 3.76 5.22 -16.53
CA PHE A 166 4.34 6.40 -15.89
C PHE A 166 4.62 7.53 -16.88
N SER A 167 4.82 7.21 -18.17
CA SER A 167 5.00 8.21 -19.23
C SER A 167 3.69 8.60 -19.95
N GLU A 168 2.70 7.70 -20.13
CA GLU A 168 1.53 7.99 -20.97
C GLU A 168 0.15 7.66 -20.35
N ARG A 169 -0.84 8.53 -20.59
CA ARG A 169 -2.23 8.39 -20.10
C ARG A 169 -3.19 7.91 -21.21
N ARG A 170 -3.82 6.74 -21.01
CA ARG A 170 -5.02 6.20 -21.72
C ARG A 170 -4.87 6.03 -23.25
N TYR A 171 -4.71 4.78 -23.69
CA TYR A 171 -4.76 4.33 -25.10
C TYR A 171 -6.16 4.29 -25.74
N SER A 172 -7.23 4.44 -24.96
CA SER A 172 -8.59 4.03 -25.40
C SER A 172 -9.31 4.99 -26.36
N ALA A 173 -8.64 5.99 -26.93
CA ALA A 173 -9.22 6.88 -27.94
C ALA A 173 -8.16 7.26 -28.97
N ALA A 174 -8.55 7.33 -30.25
CA ALA A 174 -7.70 7.89 -31.30
C ALA A 174 -7.38 9.35 -30.96
N LYS A 175 -6.15 9.60 -30.50
CA LYS A 175 -5.65 10.94 -30.17
C LYS A 175 -4.69 11.40 -31.25
N THR A 176 -4.73 12.69 -31.57
CA THR A 176 -3.71 13.27 -32.45
C THR A 176 -2.34 13.23 -31.76
N PRO A 177 -1.21 13.17 -32.51
CA PRO A 177 0.13 13.19 -31.91
C PRO A 177 0.36 14.37 -30.95
N ASN A 178 -0.22 15.54 -31.26
CA ASN A 178 -0.14 16.72 -30.40
C ASN A 178 -0.92 16.57 -29.08
N GLN A 179 -2.06 15.89 -29.09
CA GLN A 179 -2.81 15.59 -27.86
C GLN A 179 -2.07 14.56 -27.00
N GLN A 180 -1.48 13.54 -27.63
CA GLN A 180 -0.66 12.55 -26.93
C GLN A 180 0.54 13.21 -26.26
N LYS A 181 1.26 14.08 -26.97
CA LYS A 181 2.39 14.85 -26.43
C LYS A 181 1.96 15.68 -25.21
N LYS A 182 0.87 16.46 -25.32
CA LYS A 182 0.37 17.28 -24.19
C LYS A 182 -0.03 16.43 -22.97
N ASP A 183 -0.66 15.28 -23.20
CA ASP A 183 -1.04 14.36 -22.12
C ASP A 183 0.20 13.75 -21.44
N ARG A 184 1.24 13.44 -22.23
CA ARG A 184 2.53 12.93 -21.77
C ARG A 184 3.26 13.97 -20.91
N ASP A 185 3.44 15.17 -21.45
CA ASP A 185 4.05 16.31 -20.76
C ASP A 185 3.32 16.60 -19.43
N HIS A 186 1.98 16.58 -19.44
CA HIS A 186 1.19 16.77 -18.23
C HIS A 186 1.38 15.62 -17.21
N ALA A 187 1.45 14.36 -17.65
CA ALA A 187 1.65 13.20 -16.78
C ALA A 187 3.03 13.21 -16.14
N GLU A 188 4.06 13.53 -16.93
CA GLU A 188 5.44 13.69 -16.47
C GLU A 188 5.54 14.80 -15.42
N LEU A 189 4.98 16.00 -15.70
CA LEU A 189 4.98 17.11 -14.75
C LEU A 189 4.18 16.80 -13.47
N ARG A 190 3.05 16.07 -13.58
CA ARG A 190 2.29 15.65 -12.38
C ARG A 190 3.08 14.65 -11.55
N THR A 191 3.84 13.75 -12.17
CA THR A 191 4.70 12.79 -11.48
C THR A 191 5.87 13.51 -10.80
N ALA A 192 6.54 14.42 -11.52
CA ALA A 192 7.61 15.25 -10.99
C ALA A 192 7.15 16.10 -9.80
N LEU A 193 5.95 16.67 -9.86
CA LEU A 193 5.36 17.44 -8.76
C LEU A 193 5.25 16.63 -7.47
N GLU A 194 4.83 15.38 -7.55
CA GLU A 194 4.71 14.50 -6.38
C GLU A 194 6.06 14.03 -5.85
N GLN A 195 6.97 13.68 -6.75
CA GLN A 195 8.34 13.31 -6.37
C GLN A 195 9.03 14.47 -5.65
N LEU A 196 8.93 15.69 -6.18
CA LEU A 196 9.52 16.89 -5.56
C LEU A 196 8.83 17.26 -4.24
N HIS A 197 7.52 17.04 -4.13
CA HIS A 197 6.77 17.27 -2.88
C HIS A 197 7.33 16.40 -1.75
N TYR A 198 7.46 15.10 -1.99
CA TYR A 198 8.00 14.20 -0.98
C TYR A 198 9.50 14.36 -0.76
N ALA A 199 10.27 14.57 -1.83
CA ALA A 199 11.71 14.79 -1.74
C ALA A 199 12.08 16.02 -0.89
N SER A 200 11.25 17.07 -0.91
CA SER A 200 11.45 18.25 -0.04
C SER A 200 11.42 17.94 1.46
N GLY A 201 10.71 16.88 1.86
CA GLY A 201 10.69 16.35 3.23
C GLY A 201 11.68 15.21 3.47
N GLY A 202 12.53 14.87 2.49
CA GLY A 202 13.44 13.72 2.58
C GLY A 202 12.76 12.36 2.32
N ILE A 203 11.55 12.33 1.74
CA ILE A 203 10.81 11.10 1.46
C ILE A 203 11.10 10.65 0.03
N ARG A 204 11.65 9.45 -0.12
CA ARG A 204 11.85 8.81 -1.42
C ARG A 204 10.53 8.44 -2.05
N THR A 205 10.40 8.72 -3.36
CA THR A 205 9.29 8.23 -4.18
C THR A 205 9.76 7.07 -5.06
N VAL A 206 9.06 5.95 -5.00
CA VAL A 206 9.31 4.74 -5.78
C VAL A 206 8.16 4.54 -6.77
N GLN A 207 8.51 4.27 -8.02
CA GLN A 207 7.57 3.92 -9.07
C GLN A 207 7.37 2.40 -9.10
N MET A 208 6.17 1.98 -8.72
CA MET A 208 5.75 0.59 -8.65
C MET A 208 4.90 0.24 -9.86
N SER A 209 5.25 -0.81 -10.58
CA SER A 209 4.47 -1.30 -11.71
C SER A 209 4.19 -2.79 -11.60
N LEU A 210 2.94 -3.17 -11.88
CA LEU A 210 2.47 -4.54 -11.68
C LEU A 210 3.23 -5.55 -12.55
N ASP A 211 3.62 -5.14 -13.76
CA ASP A 211 4.49 -5.89 -14.69
C ASP A 211 5.88 -6.24 -14.13
N ARG A 212 6.32 -5.61 -13.03
CA ARG A 212 7.58 -5.94 -12.33
C ARG A 212 7.42 -6.99 -11.23
N LEU A 213 6.20 -7.37 -10.89
CA LEU A 213 5.94 -8.44 -9.92
C LEU A 213 5.71 -9.76 -10.64
N ASP A 214 6.35 -10.80 -10.14
CA ASP A 214 6.10 -12.16 -10.59
C ASP A 214 4.62 -12.54 -10.39
N PRO A 215 3.91 -13.06 -11.41
CA PRO A 215 2.51 -13.48 -11.28
C PRO A 215 2.25 -14.50 -10.17
N ILE A 216 3.21 -15.40 -9.91
CA ILE A 216 3.11 -16.39 -8.84
C ILE A 216 3.18 -15.70 -7.48
N VAL A 217 4.07 -14.72 -7.33
CA VAL A 217 4.15 -13.89 -6.12
C VAL A 217 2.83 -13.18 -5.87
N MET A 218 2.21 -12.62 -6.91
CA MET A 218 0.90 -11.96 -6.78
C MET A 218 -0.18 -12.95 -6.32
N GLY A 219 -0.23 -14.15 -6.90
CA GLY A 219 -1.17 -15.20 -6.49
C GLY A 219 -0.95 -15.66 -5.04
N ASN A 220 0.31 -15.81 -4.62
CA ASN A 220 0.67 -16.19 -3.26
C ASN A 220 0.31 -15.10 -2.24
N LEU A 221 0.53 -13.81 -2.56
CA LEU A 221 0.09 -12.71 -1.70
C LEU A 221 -1.44 -12.69 -1.53
N ASP A 222 -2.19 -12.91 -2.61
CA ASP A 222 -3.65 -12.96 -2.57
C ASP A 222 -4.18 -14.17 -1.79
N LEU A 223 -3.48 -15.31 -1.86
CA LEU A 223 -3.78 -16.49 -1.05
C LEU A 223 -3.58 -16.24 0.46
N LEU A 224 -2.45 -15.63 0.83
CA LEU A 224 -2.06 -15.47 2.23
C LEU A 224 -2.77 -14.30 2.91
N PHE A 225 -3.03 -13.21 2.16
CA PHE A 225 -3.57 -11.99 2.73
C PHE A 225 -4.91 -12.20 3.47
N PRO A 226 -5.95 -12.88 2.97
CA PRO A 226 -7.19 -13.07 3.72
C PRO A 226 -6.99 -13.77 5.08
N MET A 227 -5.94 -14.59 5.19
CA MET A 227 -5.65 -15.43 6.35
C MET A 227 -4.88 -14.71 7.46
N HIS A 228 -4.17 -13.62 7.13
CA HIS A 228 -3.35 -12.90 8.10
C HIS A 228 -4.18 -12.43 9.30
N GLY A 229 -3.71 -12.74 10.51
CA GLY A 229 -4.33 -12.35 11.77
C GLY A 229 -5.78 -12.84 11.97
N LEU A 230 -6.28 -13.79 11.16
CA LEU A 230 -7.58 -14.41 11.41
C LEU A 230 -7.61 -14.96 12.84
N PRO A 231 -8.62 -14.59 13.66
CA PRO A 231 -8.76 -15.16 14.99
C PRO A 231 -8.92 -16.68 14.91
N LEU A 232 -8.04 -17.39 15.59
CA LEU A 232 -8.12 -18.84 15.77
C LEU A 232 -8.72 -19.13 17.15
N THR A 233 -9.58 -20.14 17.25
CA THR A 233 -10.27 -20.49 18.50
C THR A 233 -9.60 -21.62 19.26
N HIS A 234 -8.70 -22.34 18.60
CA HIS A 234 -7.91 -23.38 19.24
C HIS A 234 -6.93 -22.77 20.24
N ASP A 235 -6.56 -23.57 21.24
CA ASP A 235 -5.63 -23.17 22.28
C ASP A 235 -4.28 -22.74 21.67
N PRO A 236 -3.67 -21.61 22.10
CA PRO A 236 -2.41 -21.13 21.54
C PRO A 236 -1.26 -22.14 21.65
N GLU A 237 -1.22 -22.94 22.71
CA GLU A 237 -0.17 -23.95 22.89
C GLU A 237 -0.33 -25.09 21.89
N LEU A 238 -1.57 -25.57 21.68
CA LEU A 238 -1.88 -26.53 20.61
C LEU A 238 -1.47 -26.00 19.23
N LEU A 239 -1.73 -24.73 18.94
CA LEU A 239 -1.34 -24.12 17.66
C LEU A 239 0.18 -24.00 17.54
N ARG A 240 0.89 -23.77 18.64
CA ARG A 240 2.36 -23.71 18.68
C ARG A 240 2.98 -25.09 18.42
N GLU A 241 2.45 -26.13 19.05
CA GLU A 241 2.86 -27.53 18.80
C GLU A 241 2.63 -27.91 17.34
N PHE A 242 1.44 -27.59 16.81
CA PHE A 242 1.11 -27.80 15.40
C PHE A 242 2.09 -27.10 14.46
N SER A 243 2.37 -25.81 14.68
CA SER A 243 3.34 -25.04 13.87
C SER A 243 4.74 -25.67 13.89
N ALA A 244 5.22 -26.10 15.06
CA ALA A 244 6.53 -26.73 15.18
C ALA A 244 6.61 -28.07 14.40
N GLU A 245 5.53 -28.84 14.40
CA GLU A 245 5.49 -30.10 13.64
C GLU A 245 5.42 -29.87 12.12
N ILE A 246 4.64 -28.86 11.68
CA ILE A 246 4.59 -28.43 10.29
C ILE A 246 5.97 -27.96 9.83
N GLU A 247 6.63 -27.13 10.63
CA GLU A 247 7.99 -26.65 10.35
C GLU A 247 8.97 -27.83 10.20
N GLY A 248 8.94 -28.79 11.12
CA GLY A 248 9.78 -30.00 11.03
C GLY A 248 9.53 -30.81 9.75
N ALA A 249 8.27 -30.94 9.33
CA ALA A 249 7.91 -31.64 8.10
C ALA A 249 8.39 -30.90 6.83
N VAL A 250 8.27 -29.56 6.80
CA VAL A 250 8.76 -28.75 5.68
C VAL A 250 10.27 -28.86 5.55
N HIS A 251 11.01 -28.77 6.66
CA HIS A 251 12.48 -28.95 6.65
C HIS A 251 12.90 -30.34 6.18
N ALA A 252 12.08 -31.38 6.44
CA ALA A 252 12.32 -32.73 5.96
C ALA A 252 11.87 -32.96 4.50
N GLY A 253 11.29 -31.96 3.82
CA GLY A 253 10.72 -32.11 2.48
C GLY A 253 9.46 -32.99 2.44
N ALA A 254 8.77 -33.14 3.56
CA ALA A 254 7.61 -34.01 3.72
C ALA A 254 6.28 -33.29 3.42
N LEU A 255 5.23 -34.09 3.19
CA LEU A 255 3.88 -33.59 3.03
C LEU A 255 3.33 -33.08 4.37
N ILE A 256 2.75 -31.87 4.35
CA ILE A 256 2.14 -31.28 5.55
C ILE A 256 0.66 -31.63 5.72
N HIS A 257 -0.05 -31.97 4.63
CA HIS A 257 -1.48 -32.29 4.70
C HIS A 257 -1.82 -33.44 5.66
N PRO A 258 -1.04 -34.53 5.81
CA PRO A 258 -1.36 -35.60 6.76
C PRO A 258 -1.35 -35.10 8.21
N ILE A 259 -0.46 -34.17 8.53
CA ILE A 259 -0.38 -33.51 9.85
C ILE A 259 -1.67 -32.70 10.06
N ILE A 260 -2.05 -31.87 9.09
CA ILE A 260 -3.30 -31.08 9.14
C ILE A 260 -4.50 -32.00 9.40
N TYR A 261 -4.62 -33.12 8.67
CA TYR A 261 -5.74 -34.05 8.86
C TYR A 261 -5.71 -34.74 10.22
N ARG A 262 -4.54 -35.15 10.71
CA ARG A 262 -4.41 -35.77 12.03
C ARG A 262 -4.83 -34.80 13.15
N TYR A 263 -4.40 -33.54 13.07
CA TYR A 263 -4.83 -32.53 14.04
C TYR A 263 -6.33 -32.22 13.90
N ALA A 264 -6.84 -32.05 12.68
CA ALA A 264 -8.25 -31.82 12.45
C ALA A 264 -9.14 -32.98 12.93
N ALA A 265 -8.69 -34.23 12.81
CA ALA A 265 -9.43 -35.39 13.29
C ALA A 265 -9.53 -35.43 14.82
N ARG A 266 -8.49 -34.97 15.52
CA ARG A 266 -8.43 -34.99 16.99
C ARG A 266 -9.07 -33.76 17.65
N TRP A 267 -8.91 -32.58 17.05
CA TRP A 267 -9.34 -31.31 17.65
C TRP A 267 -10.44 -30.58 16.86
N GLY A 268 -10.83 -31.08 15.69
CA GLY A 268 -11.84 -30.48 14.83
C GLY A 268 -11.36 -29.20 14.12
N LYS A 269 -12.28 -28.57 13.37
CA LYS A 269 -12.07 -27.28 12.67
C LYS A 269 -10.80 -27.23 11.80
N ARG A 270 -10.74 -28.11 10.79
CA ARG A 270 -9.62 -28.21 9.83
C ARG A 270 -9.16 -26.86 9.29
N ASP A 271 -10.09 -25.98 8.96
CA ASP A 271 -9.80 -24.68 8.34
C ASP A 271 -8.95 -23.78 9.25
N GLN A 272 -8.98 -23.97 10.58
CA GLN A 272 -8.11 -23.22 11.49
C GLN A 272 -6.65 -23.66 11.42
N PHE A 273 -6.40 -24.96 11.22
CA PHE A 273 -5.05 -25.47 11.01
C PHE A 273 -4.50 -25.04 9.65
N ILE A 274 -5.34 -25.01 8.61
CA ILE A 274 -4.97 -24.46 7.29
C ILE A 274 -4.66 -22.97 7.40
N ALA A 275 -5.55 -22.19 8.04
CA ALA A 275 -5.32 -20.76 8.27
C ALA A 275 -4.04 -20.52 9.06
N LYS A 276 -3.73 -21.38 10.05
CA LYS A 276 -2.50 -21.31 10.83
C LYS A 276 -1.25 -21.50 9.98
N VAL A 277 -1.24 -22.48 9.06
CA VAL A 277 -0.12 -22.64 8.10
C VAL A 277 0.09 -21.36 7.29
N TYR A 278 -0.98 -20.79 6.73
CA TYR A 278 -0.88 -19.54 5.96
C TYR A 278 -0.46 -18.33 6.83
N GLN A 279 -0.89 -18.28 8.09
CA GLN A 279 -0.43 -17.26 9.03
C GLN A 279 1.05 -17.41 9.36
N ASP A 280 1.56 -18.64 9.51
CA ASP A 280 2.99 -18.87 9.76
C ASP A 280 3.85 -18.48 8.57
N ILE A 281 3.36 -18.72 7.34
CA ILE A 281 4.01 -18.22 6.12
C ILE A 281 3.98 -16.68 6.09
N TRP A 282 2.82 -16.07 6.35
CA TRP A 282 2.65 -14.61 6.35
C TRP A 282 3.55 -13.93 7.39
N ASP A 283 3.63 -14.50 8.59
CA ASP A 283 4.47 -14.04 9.70
C ASP A 283 5.95 -14.40 9.52
N ARG A 284 6.32 -15.06 8.42
CA ARG A 284 7.68 -15.53 8.11
C ARG A 284 8.25 -16.53 9.13
N LYS A 285 7.38 -17.26 9.82
CA LYS A 285 7.73 -18.35 10.75
C LYS A 285 7.89 -19.69 10.02
N LEU A 286 7.24 -19.85 8.86
CA LEU A 286 7.40 -21.01 7.99
C LEU A 286 8.05 -20.58 6.68
N PRO A 287 9.29 -21.02 6.37
CA PRO A 287 9.95 -20.66 5.13
C PRO A 287 9.27 -21.33 3.94
N VAL A 288 9.05 -20.56 2.87
CA VAL A 288 8.57 -21.06 1.58
C VAL A 288 9.19 -20.24 0.45
N ASN A 289 9.30 -20.84 -0.72
CA ASN A 289 9.64 -20.18 -1.96
C ASN A 289 8.41 -19.42 -2.49
N PHE A 290 8.45 -18.09 -2.41
CA PHE A 290 7.35 -17.22 -2.86
C PHE A 290 7.18 -17.16 -4.38
N PHE A 291 8.14 -17.68 -5.15
CA PHE A 291 8.15 -17.72 -6.61
C PHE A 291 7.63 -19.05 -7.17
N LYS A 292 7.14 -19.94 -6.30
CA LYS A 292 6.39 -21.14 -6.68
C LYS A 292 5.01 -21.12 -6.05
N PRO A 293 3.98 -21.71 -6.68
CA PRO A 293 2.64 -21.76 -6.09
C PRO A 293 2.67 -22.46 -4.73
N ILE A 294 2.09 -21.84 -3.71
CA ILE A 294 1.99 -22.45 -2.38
C ILE A 294 0.82 -23.44 -2.37
N LEU A 295 1.14 -24.73 -2.37
CA LEU A 295 0.19 -25.84 -2.41
C LEU A 295 0.32 -26.71 -1.15
N ILE A 296 -0.66 -26.63 -0.24
CA ILE A 296 -0.61 -27.33 1.07
C ILE A 296 -0.76 -28.86 0.97
N ASP A 297 -1.19 -29.35 -0.19
CA ASP A 297 -1.32 -30.77 -0.53
C ASP A 297 -0.02 -31.38 -1.11
N HIS A 298 0.96 -30.54 -1.44
CA HIS A 298 2.29 -30.93 -1.93
C HIS A 298 3.37 -30.59 -0.89
N PRO A 299 4.59 -31.16 -1.00
CA PRO A 299 5.72 -30.69 -0.20
C PRO A 299 5.97 -29.21 -0.48
N LEU A 300 6.09 -28.40 0.58
CA LEU A 300 6.37 -26.98 0.41
C LEU A 300 7.83 -26.81 0.00
N ASP A 301 8.03 -26.04 -1.06
CA ASP A 301 9.36 -25.71 -1.56
C ASP A 301 9.94 -24.57 -0.72
N THR A 302 11.18 -24.73 -0.26
CA THR A 302 11.93 -23.72 0.51
C THR A 302 13.04 -23.06 -0.32
N ASP A 303 13.34 -23.59 -1.50
CA ASP A 303 14.46 -23.23 -2.36
C ASP A 303 13.99 -22.28 -3.47
N GLY A 304 14.25 -20.98 -3.32
CA GLY A 304 14.02 -20.01 -4.41
C GLY A 304 13.59 -18.61 -4.00
N GLY A 305 13.77 -18.24 -2.74
CA GLY A 305 13.98 -16.85 -2.37
C GLY A 305 12.92 -16.24 -1.47
N ASP A 306 13.39 -15.48 -0.49
CA ASP A 306 12.58 -14.61 0.37
C ASP A 306 12.02 -13.45 -0.47
N LEU A 307 10.71 -13.21 -0.36
CA LEU A 307 10.03 -12.12 -1.04
C LEU A 307 10.69 -10.75 -0.77
N LEU A 308 11.14 -10.53 0.47
CA LEU A 308 11.80 -9.28 0.86
C LEU A 308 13.26 -9.21 0.40
N ALA A 309 13.91 -10.35 0.12
CA ALA A 309 15.21 -10.32 -0.53
C ALA A 309 15.08 -9.83 -1.98
N ALA A 310 14.03 -10.24 -2.70
CA ALA A 310 13.81 -9.84 -4.09
C ALA A 310 13.30 -8.40 -4.25
N TYR A 311 12.35 -7.98 -3.39
CA TYR A 311 11.65 -6.69 -3.53
C TYR A 311 11.97 -5.68 -2.42
N GLY A 312 12.85 -6.02 -1.48
CA GLY A 312 13.21 -5.20 -0.31
C GLY A 312 13.73 -3.80 -0.68
N LYS A 313 14.39 -3.66 -1.83
CA LYS A 313 14.90 -2.36 -2.31
C LYS A 313 13.83 -1.28 -2.48
N PHE A 314 12.57 -1.66 -2.66
CA PHE A 314 11.44 -0.73 -2.78
C PHE A 314 11.03 -0.12 -1.44
N PHE A 315 11.47 -0.70 -0.32
CA PHE A 315 11.19 -0.23 1.03
C PHE A 315 12.31 0.64 1.61
N LEU A 316 13.45 0.77 0.94
CA LEU A 316 14.59 1.53 1.46
C LEU A 316 14.29 3.04 1.46
N GLU A 317 14.64 3.70 2.55
CA GLU A 317 14.50 5.16 2.75
C GLU A 317 15.23 5.95 1.67
N ILE A 318 16.43 5.50 1.28
CA ILE A 318 17.30 6.13 0.29
C ILE A 318 17.55 5.12 -0.83
N GLU A 319 17.88 5.60 -2.04
CA GLU A 319 18.38 4.71 -3.08
C GLU A 319 19.72 4.09 -2.66
N PRO A 320 19.91 2.77 -2.85
CA PRO A 320 21.17 2.10 -2.52
C PRO A 320 22.35 2.56 -3.37
#